data_AF-A0A2J6QPI4-F1
#
_entry.id   AF-A0A2J6QPI4-F1
#
_cell.length_a   1.000
_cell.length_b   1.000
_cell.length_c   1.000
_cell.angle_alpha   90.00
_cell.angle_beta   90.00
_cell.angle_gamma   90.00
#
_symmetry.space_group_name_H-M   'P 1'
#
loop_
_entity.id
_entity.type
_entity.pdbx_description
1 polymer ?
#
loop_
_entity_poly.entity_id
_entity_poly.type
_entity_poly.pdbx_seq_one_letter_code
_entity_poly.pdbx_strand_id
1 'polypeptide(L)'
;MLFSALFSVAALLVAEASAYGAVTSYVIDGTTYPGYTGYSPASSPATIQRQWPDYNPTFTITDSKVMCNGGTSDALVANVTGGSAITAQWAQWTHQQGPIMVWLYKCLGDIKSCDRSGNIGSRLIKWAWLKEVECRPCVPGGVCKPTGVKVL
;
A
#
# COMPACT_ATOMS: atom_id res chain seq x y z
N MET A 1 13.36 37.03 -28.32
CA MET A 1 12.11 36.24 -28.31
C MET A 1 12.35 34.74 -28.21
N LEU A 2 13.37 34.15 -28.88
CA LEU A 2 13.70 32.73 -28.73
C LEU A 2 14.20 32.31 -27.33
N PHE A 3 14.86 33.20 -26.58
CA PHE A 3 15.38 32.88 -25.25
C PHE A 3 14.29 32.79 -24.16
N SER A 4 13.16 33.46 -24.34
CA SER A 4 12.05 33.44 -23.36
C SER A 4 11.24 32.15 -23.43
N ALA A 5 11.16 31.51 -24.60
CA ALA A 5 10.44 30.24 -24.78
C ALA A 5 11.18 29.05 -24.15
N LEU A 6 12.51 29.07 -24.13
CA LEU A 6 13.33 28.01 -23.53
C LEU A 6 13.22 27.96 -22.00
N PHE A 7 13.05 29.12 -21.35
CA PHE A 7 12.85 29.18 -19.89
C PHE A 7 11.51 28.60 -19.44
N SER A 8 10.45 28.76 -20.25
CA SER A 8 9.12 28.25 -19.92
C SER A 8 9.02 26.72 -20.01
N VAL A 9 9.78 26.07 -20.89
CA VAL A 9 9.79 24.60 -21.01
C VAL A 9 10.57 23.94 -19.87
N ALA A 10 11.68 24.53 -19.44
CA ALA A 10 12.48 24.01 -18.32
C ALA A 10 11.73 24.05 -16.97
N ALA A 11 10.86 25.04 -16.76
CA ALA A 11 10.05 25.15 -15.54
C ALA A 11 8.95 24.08 -15.43
N LEU A 12 8.50 23.50 -16.54
CA LEU A 12 7.45 22.47 -16.56
C LEU A 12 7.97 21.06 -16.21
N LEU A 13 9.29 20.83 -16.29
CA LEU A 13 9.92 19.52 -16.06
C LEU A 13 10.17 19.21 -14.57
N VAL A 14 9.90 20.14 -13.65
CA VAL A 14 10.21 19.97 -12.21
C VAL A 14 9.04 19.38 -11.41
N ALA A 15 7.90 19.09 -12.05
CA ALA A 15 6.83 18.34 -11.40
C ALA A 15 7.10 16.82 -11.45
N GLU A 16 8.25 16.39 -10.92
CA GLU A 16 8.39 15.00 -10.48
C GLU A 16 7.50 14.83 -9.25
N ALA A 17 6.24 14.46 -9.51
CA ALA A 17 5.26 14.15 -8.47
C ALA A 17 5.70 12.85 -7.80
N SER A 18 6.53 12.99 -6.79
CA SER A 18 7.04 11.88 -6.02
C SER A 18 5.93 11.34 -5.11
N ALA A 19 5.61 10.06 -5.32
CA ALA A 19 4.65 9.33 -4.52
C ALA A 19 5.24 8.99 -3.18
N TYR A 20 4.80 9.68 -2.13
CA TYR A 20 5.29 9.41 -0.79
C TYR A 20 4.16 9.11 0.16
N GLY A 21 4.09 7.85 0.56
CA GLY A 21 3.24 7.40 1.64
C GLY A 21 3.29 5.88 1.79
N ALA A 22 3.02 5.42 3.01
CA ALA A 22 2.75 4.02 3.29
C ALA A 22 1.59 3.93 4.28
N VAL A 23 0.96 2.75 4.35
CA VAL A 23 0.02 2.45 5.43
C VAL A 23 0.78 2.41 6.74
N THR A 24 0.33 3.13 7.75
CA THR A 24 0.98 3.25 9.06
C THR A 24 0.18 2.62 10.19
N SER A 25 -1.10 2.28 9.96
CA SER A 25 -1.96 1.59 10.92
C SER A 25 -3.18 0.98 10.23
N TYR A 26 -3.84 0.06 10.92
CA TYR A 26 -5.10 -0.54 10.50
C TYR A 26 -6.14 -0.39 11.61
N VAL A 27 -7.40 -0.22 11.22
CA VAL A 27 -8.55 -0.35 12.12
C VAL A 27 -9.39 -1.50 11.61
N ILE A 28 -9.50 -2.57 12.41
CA ILE A 28 -10.25 -3.78 12.07
C ILE A 28 -11.33 -3.95 13.15
N ASP A 29 -12.60 -3.87 12.75
CA ASP A 29 -13.76 -3.92 13.65
C ASP A 29 -13.62 -3.02 14.89
N GLY A 30 -13.10 -1.80 14.68
CA GLY A 30 -12.89 -0.80 15.73
C GLY A 30 -11.62 -0.99 16.56
N THR A 31 -10.87 -2.08 16.38
CA THR A 31 -9.57 -2.29 17.03
C THR A 31 -8.45 -1.70 16.17
N THR A 32 -7.64 -0.83 16.76
CA THR A 32 -6.48 -0.24 16.09
C THR A 32 -5.25 -1.14 16.23
N TYR A 33 -4.65 -1.47 15.09
CA TYR A 33 -3.38 -2.19 14.99
C TYR A 33 -2.31 -1.22 14.47
N PRO A 34 -1.22 -0.99 15.22
CA PRO A 34 -0.13 -0.17 14.72
C PRO A 34 0.55 -0.86 13.54
N GLY A 35 1.01 -0.09 12.56
CA GLY A 35 1.82 -0.56 11.44
C GLY A 35 3.31 -0.63 11.77
N TYR A 36 4.09 -1.05 10.77
CA TYR A 36 5.54 -1.02 10.79
C TYR A 36 6.06 0.39 10.59
N THR A 37 7.20 0.74 11.18
CA THR A 37 7.85 2.05 11.03
C THR A 37 9.08 1.98 10.13
N GLY A 38 8.89 2.11 8.81
CA GLY A 38 9.96 1.92 7.83
C GLY A 38 11.20 2.78 8.01
N TYR A 39 11.03 4.06 8.34
CA TYR A 39 12.14 4.99 8.60
C TYR A 39 12.83 4.78 9.96
N SER A 40 12.20 4.06 10.90
CA SER A 40 12.81 3.69 12.18
C SER A 40 12.46 2.24 12.57
N PRO A 41 13.02 1.24 11.87
CA PRO A 41 12.73 -0.17 12.12
C PRO A 41 12.92 -0.61 13.57
N ALA A 42 13.95 -0.08 14.23
CA ALA A 42 14.29 -0.40 15.62
C ALA A 42 13.23 0.09 16.62
N SER A 43 12.46 1.10 16.26
CA SER A 43 11.35 1.63 17.05
C SER A 43 9.99 1.02 16.67
N SER A 44 9.96 0.09 15.71
CA SER A 44 8.70 -0.48 15.23
C SER A 44 8.06 -1.32 16.33
N PRO A 45 6.76 -1.13 16.60
CA PRO A 45 6.03 -2.03 17.49
C PRO A 45 5.91 -3.42 16.83
N ALA A 46 5.60 -4.43 17.65
CA ALA A 46 5.09 -5.68 17.12
C ALA A 46 3.80 -5.40 16.34
N THR A 47 3.75 -5.82 15.08
CA THR A 47 2.68 -5.43 14.15
C THR A 47 2.26 -6.62 13.27
N ILE A 48 1.04 -6.51 12.74
CA ILE A 48 0.49 -7.38 11.70
C ILE A 48 0.98 -7.02 10.29
N GLN A 49 1.65 -5.88 10.16
CA GLN A 49 2.14 -5.37 8.88
C GLN A 49 3.53 -5.93 8.58
N ARG A 50 3.78 -6.31 7.33
CA ARG A 50 5.13 -6.60 6.86
C ARG A 50 5.98 -5.35 6.74
N GLN A 51 7.30 -5.55 6.75
CA GLN A 51 8.25 -4.47 6.64
C GLN A 51 8.12 -3.73 5.30
N TRP A 52 8.40 -2.44 5.34
CA TRP A 52 8.59 -1.59 4.18
C TRP A 52 9.71 -0.59 4.51
N PRO A 53 10.60 -0.26 3.56
CA PRO A 53 11.82 0.49 3.88
C PRO A 53 11.61 2.00 3.96
N ASP A 54 10.76 2.54 3.09
CA ASP A 54 10.56 3.97 2.90
C ASP A 54 9.23 4.23 2.15
N TYR A 55 8.99 5.49 1.80
CA TYR A 55 7.84 5.91 1.01
C TYR A 55 8.06 5.90 -0.51
N ASN A 56 9.21 5.45 -1.01
CA ASN A 56 9.48 5.48 -2.44
C ASN A 56 8.60 4.45 -3.16
N PRO A 57 8.06 4.79 -4.35
CA PRO A 57 7.25 3.86 -5.11
C PRO A 57 8.12 2.78 -5.78
N THR A 58 7.50 1.64 -6.07
CA THR A 58 8.08 0.63 -6.96
C THR A 58 7.66 0.93 -8.40
N PHE A 59 8.62 1.29 -9.25
CA PHE A 59 8.34 1.71 -10.63
C PHE A 59 8.24 0.56 -11.64
N THR A 60 8.70 -0.63 -11.27
CA THR A 60 8.78 -1.79 -12.18
C THR A 60 7.87 -2.91 -11.71
N ILE A 61 6.92 -3.31 -12.55
CA ILE A 61 5.92 -4.33 -12.19
C ILE A 61 6.51 -5.73 -11.95
N THR A 62 7.68 -6.02 -12.54
CA THR A 62 8.40 -7.29 -12.35
C THR A 62 9.34 -7.27 -11.14
N ASP A 63 9.44 -6.15 -10.41
CA ASP A 63 10.21 -6.09 -9.17
C ASP A 63 9.50 -6.91 -8.08
N SER A 64 10.25 -7.73 -7.34
CA SER A 64 9.71 -8.52 -6.24
C SER A 64 9.11 -7.65 -5.12
N LYS A 65 9.53 -6.38 -5.03
CA LYS A 65 8.96 -5.39 -4.11
C LYS A 65 7.47 -5.11 -4.35
N VAL A 66 6.91 -5.34 -5.54
CA VAL A 66 5.49 -5.08 -5.83
C VAL A 66 4.54 -5.82 -4.86
N MET A 67 4.95 -6.99 -4.37
CA MET A 67 4.09 -7.83 -3.54
C MET A 67 3.87 -7.28 -2.12
N CYS A 68 4.94 -6.86 -1.44
CA CYS A 68 4.92 -6.47 -0.02
C CYS A 68 6.00 -5.41 0.30
N ASN A 69 6.40 -4.61 -0.69
CA ASN A 69 7.50 -3.64 -0.60
C ASN A 69 8.84 -4.23 -0.11
N GLY A 70 9.09 -5.52 -0.41
CA GLY A 70 10.26 -6.27 0.04
C GLY A 70 10.14 -6.90 1.44
N GLY A 71 9.02 -6.69 2.15
CA GLY A 71 8.78 -7.28 3.46
C GLY A 71 8.62 -8.80 3.44
N THR A 72 9.29 -9.48 4.36
CA THR A 72 9.36 -10.95 4.41
C THR A 72 8.65 -11.55 5.61
N SER A 73 8.40 -10.77 6.66
CA SER A 73 7.81 -11.28 7.89
C SER A 73 6.95 -10.26 8.62
N ASP A 74 6.13 -10.77 9.53
CA ASP A 74 5.22 -10.03 10.39
C ASP A 74 5.26 -10.69 11.78
N ALA A 75 5.13 -9.89 12.84
CA ALA A 75 5.25 -10.40 14.20
C ALA A 75 3.93 -10.99 14.70
N LEU A 76 2.80 -10.43 14.24
CA LEU A 76 1.46 -10.71 14.70
C LEU A 76 0.53 -11.04 13.53
N VAL A 77 -0.61 -11.66 13.85
CA VAL A 77 -1.69 -11.95 12.92
C VAL A 77 -2.99 -11.42 13.53
N ALA A 78 -3.76 -10.63 12.78
CA ALA A 78 -5.10 -10.26 13.20
C ALA A 78 -6.10 -11.34 12.78
N ASN A 79 -6.84 -11.88 13.75
CA ASN A 79 -7.98 -12.74 13.45
C ASN A 79 -9.18 -11.87 13.09
N VAL A 80 -9.70 -12.07 11.89
CA VAL A 80 -10.79 -11.26 11.31
C VAL A 80 -11.88 -12.21 10.84
N THR A 81 -13.13 -11.86 11.14
CA THR A 81 -14.29 -12.60 10.64
C THR A 81 -14.65 -12.15 9.22
N GLY A 82 -15.26 -13.03 8.43
CA GLY A 82 -15.84 -12.62 7.14
C GLY A 82 -16.91 -11.53 7.35
N GLY A 83 -16.91 -10.52 6.49
CA GLY A 83 -17.78 -9.34 6.58
C GLY A 83 -17.21 -8.15 7.38
N SER A 84 -16.14 -8.36 8.14
CA SER A 84 -15.50 -7.33 8.97
C SER A 84 -14.98 -6.14 8.15
N ALA A 85 -15.02 -4.95 8.75
CA ALA A 85 -14.51 -3.74 8.13
C ALA A 85 -13.03 -3.55 8.45
N ILE A 86 -12.18 -3.48 7.42
CA ILE A 86 -10.74 -3.21 7.51
C ILE A 86 -10.45 -1.84 6.91
N THR A 87 -9.94 -0.93 7.73
CA THR A 87 -9.50 0.40 7.28
C THR A 87 -8.00 0.51 7.41
N ALA A 88 -7.31 0.69 6.29
CA ALA A 88 -5.90 1.07 6.29
C ALA A 88 -5.79 2.60 6.43
N GLN A 89 -4.85 3.06 7.26
CA GLN A 89 -4.60 4.47 7.50
C GLN A 89 -3.22 4.86 6.98
N TRP A 90 -3.18 5.93 6.20
CA TRP A 90 -1.94 6.56 5.73
C TRP A 90 -1.69 7.82 6.56
N ALA A 91 -0.53 7.91 7.21
CA ALA A 91 -0.11 9.14 7.87
C ALA A 91 0.11 10.29 6.86
N GLN A 92 0.65 9.94 5.69
CA GLN A 92 0.91 10.85 4.58
C GLN A 92 0.54 10.19 3.26
N TRP A 93 -0.08 10.97 2.36
CA TRP A 93 -0.35 10.61 0.98
C TRP A 93 -0.41 11.90 0.15
N THR A 94 0.41 12.00 -0.90
CA THR A 94 0.61 13.24 -1.65
C THR A 94 -0.08 13.25 -3.03
N HIS A 95 -0.70 12.14 -3.44
CA HIS A 95 -1.31 12.01 -4.77
C HIS A 95 -2.82 12.13 -4.76
N GLN A 96 -3.37 12.72 -5.81
CA GLN A 96 -4.83 12.80 -6.00
C GLN A 96 -5.34 11.86 -7.08
N GLN A 97 -4.44 11.35 -7.93
CA GLN A 97 -4.77 10.49 -9.07
C GLN A 97 -4.19 9.11 -8.88
N GLY A 98 -4.95 8.10 -9.32
CA GLY A 98 -4.54 6.71 -9.32
C GLY A 98 -5.59 5.80 -8.68
N PRO A 99 -5.63 4.52 -9.08
CA PRO A 99 -6.50 3.55 -8.47
C PRO A 99 -5.96 3.15 -7.10
N ILE A 100 -6.86 2.88 -6.17
CA ILE A 100 -6.56 2.21 -4.90
C ILE A 100 -6.99 0.76 -5.06
N MET A 101 -6.04 -0.18 -5.01
CA MET A 101 -6.32 -1.61 -5.14
C MET A 101 -6.09 -2.31 -3.81
N VAL A 102 -7.03 -3.18 -3.41
CA VAL A 102 -6.89 -4.04 -2.24
C VAL A 102 -7.05 -5.50 -2.66
N TRP A 103 -6.13 -6.32 -2.15
CA TRP A 103 -6.01 -7.72 -2.53
C TRP A 103 -5.98 -8.63 -1.29
N LEU A 104 -6.42 -9.86 -1.47
CA LEU A 104 -6.20 -10.95 -0.54
C LEU A 104 -5.46 -12.10 -1.20
N TYR A 105 -4.62 -12.75 -0.41
CA TYR A 105 -3.93 -13.98 -0.79
C TYR A 105 -4.13 -15.03 0.30
N LYS A 106 -4.56 -16.22 -0.10
CA LYS A 106 -4.72 -17.35 0.82
C LYS A 106 -3.37 -18.05 1.02
N CYS A 107 -2.86 -18.10 2.24
CA CYS A 107 -1.73 -18.98 2.57
C CYS A 107 -2.21 -20.45 2.68
N LEU A 108 -1.43 -21.43 2.17
CA LEU A 108 -1.73 -22.87 2.30
C LEU A 108 -1.30 -23.48 3.65
N GLY A 109 -0.69 -22.68 4.52
CA GLY A 109 -0.20 -23.09 5.83
C GLY A 109 0.02 -21.88 6.71
N ASP A 110 1.02 -21.95 7.60
CA ASP A 110 1.36 -20.85 8.49
C ASP A 110 1.71 -19.58 7.70
N ILE A 111 1.10 -18.47 8.08
CA ILE A 111 1.30 -17.16 7.47
C ILE A 111 2.76 -16.67 7.53
N LYS A 112 3.53 -17.13 8.52
CA LYS A 112 4.97 -16.86 8.66
C LYS A 112 5.81 -17.55 7.58
N SER A 113 5.34 -18.70 7.08
CA SER A 113 5.99 -19.47 6.00
C SER A 113 5.48 -19.10 4.60
N CYS A 114 4.56 -18.14 4.51
CA CYS A 114 3.87 -17.79 3.28
C CYS A 114 4.69 -16.77 2.47
N ASP A 115 5.27 -17.26 1.37
CA ASP A 115 6.12 -16.49 0.43
C ASP A 115 5.33 -15.75 -0.66
N ARG A 116 4.09 -16.18 -0.91
CA ARG A 116 3.08 -15.51 -1.77
C ARG A 116 3.51 -15.39 -3.23
N SER A 117 4.48 -16.22 -3.64
CA SER A 117 5.00 -16.30 -5.02
C SER A 117 3.96 -16.83 -6.02
N GLY A 118 2.83 -17.36 -5.54
CA GLY A 118 1.80 -18.00 -6.37
C GLY A 118 2.23 -19.33 -6.97
N ASN A 119 3.49 -19.75 -6.77
CA ASN A 119 4.06 -20.98 -7.32
C ASN A 119 4.22 -22.02 -6.23
N ILE A 120 3.19 -22.86 -6.10
CA ILE A 120 3.25 -24.10 -5.34
C ILE A 120 2.55 -25.17 -6.16
N GLY A 121 3.31 -26.19 -6.55
CA GLY A 121 2.93 -27.21 -7.53
C GLY A 121 1.45 -27.62 -7.48
N SER A 122 0.81 -27.60 -8.64
CA SER A 122 -0.55 -28.12 -8.93
C SER A 122 -1.74 -27.50 -8.17
N ARG A 123 -1.56 -26.53 -7.26
CA ARG A 123 -2.67 -25.87 -6.55
C ARG A 123 -2.69 -24.37 -6.83
N LEU A 124 -3.72 -23.92 -7.55
CA LEU A 124 -3.98 -22.49 -7.78
C LEU A 124 -4.30 -21.80 -6.44
N ILE A 125 -3.36 -21.02 -5.89
CA ILE A 125 -3.75 -19.92 -5.00
C ILE A 125 -4.03 -18.72 -5.88
N LYS A 126 -5.25 -18.22 -5.80
CA LYS A 126 -5.68 -17.00 -6.48
C LYS A 126 -5.44 -15.81 -5.56
N TRP A 127 -4.72 -14.81 -6.07
CA TRP A 127 -4.92 -13.45 -5.59
C TRP A 127 -6.38 -13.09 -5.87
N ALA A 128 -7.11 -12.72 -4.82
CA ALA A 128 -8.46 -12.21 -4.95
C ALA A 128 -8.41 -10.69 -4.91
N TRP A 129 -8.81 -10.06 -6.01
CA TRP A 129 -9.06 -8.64 -6.04
C TRP A 129 -10.33 -8.35 -5.24
N LEU A 130 -10.24 -7.49 -4.22
CA LEU A 130 -11.37 -7.16 -3.37
C LEU A 130 -12.09 -5.90 -3.83
N LYS A 131 -11.31 -4.86 -4.12
CA LYS A 131 -11.86 -3.54 -4.40
C LYS A 131 -10.83 -2.73 -5.16
N GLU A 132 -11.32 -2.02 -6.18
CA GLU A 132 -10.66 -0.87 -6.76
C GLU A 132 -11.52 0.35 -6.55
N VAL A 133 -10.89 1.44 -6.14
CA VAL A 133 -11.52 2.75 -6.06
C VAL A 133 -10.68 3.70 -6.89
N GLU A 134 -11.30 4.31 -7.89
CA GLU A 134 -10.67 5.42 -8.62
C GLU A 134 -10.82 6.68 -7.77
N CYS A 135 -9.71 7.23 -7.27
CA CYS A 135 -9.72 8.54 -6.66
C CYS A 135 -9.92 9.60 -7.74
N ARG A 136 -11.15 10.09 -7.88
CA ARG A 136 -11.44 11.34 -8.59
C ARG A 136 -11.27 12.50 -7.59
N PRO A 137 -10.80 13.68 -8.02
CA PRO A 137 -10.63 14.81 -7.12
C PRO A 137 -11.97 15.18 -6.48
N CYS A 138 -12.15 14.78 -5.23
CA CYS A 138 -13.21 15.27 -4.38
C CYS A 138 -12.83 16.70 -4.02
N VAL A 139 -13.34 17.67 -4.80
CA VAL A 139 -13.18 19.13 -4.59
C VAL A 139 -11.76 19.66 -4.89
N PRO A 140 -11.59 20.86 -5.49
CA PRO A 140 -10.26 21.46 -5.65
C PRO A 140 -9.56 21.61 -4.28
N GLY A 141 -8.43 20.91 -4.10
CA GLY A 141 -7.60 20.98 -2.88
C GLY A 141 -7.84 19.89 -1.83
N GLY A 142 -8.75 18.94 -2.05
CA GLY A 142 -8.94 17.79 -1.16
C GLY A 142 -7.96 16.65 -1.43
N VAL A 143 -7.28 16.13 -0.39
CA VAL A 143 -6.54 14.85 -0.49
C VAL A 143 -7.56 13.71 -0.42
N CYS A 144 -7.67 12.89 -1.48
CA CYS A 144 -8.48 11.68 -1.47
C CYS A 144 -7.89 10.71 -0.44
N LYS A 145 -8.58 10.50 0.69
CA LYS A 145 -8.20 9.48 1.67
C LYS A 145 -9.14 8.28 1.50
N PRO A 146 -8.62 7.05 1.26
CA PRO A 146 -9.46 5.88 1.21
C PRO A 146 -10.22 5.70 2.52
N THR A 147 -11.53 5.52 2.41
CA THR A 147 -12.40 5.03 3.49
C THR A 147 -12.55 3.51 3.34
N GLY A 148 -12.62 2.80 4.47
CA GLY A 148 -12.33 1.37 4.62
C GLY A 148 -12.86 0.37 3.57
N VAL A 149 -12.23 -0.79 3.55
CA VAL A 149 -12.61 -1.95 2.74
C VAL A 149 -13.25 -3.01 3.64
N LYS A 150 -14.44 -3.49 3.30
CA LYS A 150 -15.02 -4.66 3.97
C LYS A 150 -14.44 -5.92 3.34
N VAL A 151 -13.88 -6.79 4.16
CA VAL A 151 -13.46 -8.13 3.71
C VAL A 151 -14.70 -9.02 3.70
N LEU A 152 -15.00 -9.65 2.57
CA LEU A 152 -16.12 -10.58 2.40
C LEU A 152 -15.84 -11.91 3.09
#